data_AF-Q1QV47-F1
#
_entry.id   AF-Q1QV47-F1
#
_cell.length_a   1.000
_cell.length_b   1.000
_cell.length_c   1.000
_cell.angle_alpha   90.00
_cell.angle_beta   90.00
_cell.angle_gamma   90.00
#
_symmetry.space_group_name_H-M   'P 1'
#
loop_
_entity.id
_entity.type
_entity.pdbx_description
1 polymer ?
#
loop_
_entity_poly.entity_id
_entity_poly.type
_entity_poly.pdbx_seq_one_letter_code
_entity_poly.pdbx_strand_id
1 'polypeptide(L)'
;MSLATMFKRNSLLDERSTWITSVVLIVGMLAVVVLHALPPDHAWHLNGSVVSLLGKYLTYMLLALAVDLIWGYLGILSLGHGAFFALGGYAMGLYLTAQQAPLAPWQAVMAHFPVAALAVILAPGLLALVFGWLAFRSRVTGVYFSIITQALTFALMLAFNRNEMAMGGSTGLTRFDELLGFALAGEGMTVALFVASGVAVLLAFWGCKAVTRSRLGRVCMATRDAEARVRFIGYRVEHVKLAVFVLSAMIAGVAGALYVPQVGIINPSTFAPLFSIEVVVWVALGGRATLYGALLGALVVNYLKTVLTGVMPDAWLFLLGGLFVVVTMFLPQGVAGLMAHLRRRREVTA
;
A
#
# COMPACT_ATOMS: atom_id res chain seq x y z
N MET A 1 -29.34 -11.31 29.24
CA MET A 1 -28.51 -11.48 28.03
C MET A 1 -27.48 -12.57 28.33
N SER A 2 -27.65 -13.77 27.79
CA SER A 2 -26.85 -14.96 28.18
C SER A 2 -25.38 -14.79 27.79
N LEU A 3 -24.44 -15.22 28.65
CA LEU A 3 -22.99 -15.28 28.38
C LEU A 3 -22.64 -15.95 27.04
N ALA A 4 -23.50 -16.84 26.54
CA ALA A 4 -23.36 -17.48 25.23
C ALA A 4 -23.52 -16.50 24.04
N THR A 5 -24.28 -15.41 24.19
CA THR A 5 -24.41 -14.36 23.16
C THR A 5 -23.25 -13.36 23.15
N MET A 6 -22.48 -13.28 24.25
CA MET A 6 -21.33 -12.37 24.36
C MET A 6 -20.11 -12.89 23.58
N PHE A 7 -20.08 -14.20 23.29
CA PHE A 7 -19.04 -14.89 22.51
C PHE A 7 -19.58 -15.43 21.18
N LYS A 8 -20.55 -14.75 20.54
CA LYS A 8 -20.83 -15.03 19.12
C LYS A 8 -19.59 -14.63 18.33
N ARG A 9 -18.74 -15.62 18.05
CA ARG A 9 -17.49 -15.48 17.30
C ARG A 9 -17.87 -15.12 15.88
N ASN A 10 -18.05 -13.82 15.60
CA ASN A 10 -18.23 -13.30 14.25
C ASN A 10 -17.06 -13.82 13.42
N SER A 11 -17.34 -14.82 12.59
CA SER A 11 -16.35 -15.39 11.69
C SER A 11 -15.81 -14.26 10.82
N LEU A 12 -14.54 -14.35 10.40
CA LEU A 12 -13.97 -13.44 9.40
C LEU A 12 -14.84 -13.38 8.13
N LEU A 13 -15.60 -14.46 7.87
CA LEU A 13 -16.50 -14.62 6.73
C LEU A 13 -17.89 -13.99 6.93
N ASP A 14 -18.32 -13.71 8.17
CA ASP A 14 -19.71 -13.27 8.44
C ASP A 14 -19.94 -11.77 8.20
N GLU A 15 -18.87 -11.00 8.00
CA GLU A 15 -19.01 -9.57 7.78
C GLU A 15 -19.27 -9.27 6.30
N ARG A 16 -20.51 -8.87 6.02
CA ARG A 16 -21.02 -8.51 4.68
C ARG A 16 -20.08 -7.58 3.92
N SER A 17 -19.41 -6.65 4.59
CA SER A 17 -18.47 -5.70 3.96
C SER A 17 -17.25 -6.38 3.34
N THR A 18 -16.63 -7.35 4.04
CA THR A 18 -15.44 -8.05 3.52
C THR A 18 -15.81 -9.00 2.42
N TRP A 19 -16.94 -9.71 2.54
CA TRP A 19 -17.40 -10.57 1.47
C TRP A 19 -17.70 -9.78 0.20
N ILE A 20 -18.44 -8.66 0.29
CA ILE A 20 -18.69 -7.78 -0.85
C ILE A 20 -17.38 -7.26 -1.46
N THR A 21 -16.45 -6.79 -0.64
CA THR A 21 -15.17 -6.25 -1.14
C THR A 21 -14.38 -7.32 -1.88
N SER A 22 -14.28 -8.54 -1.33
CA SER A 22 -13.60 -9.66 -1.98
C SER A 22 -14.29 -10.09 -3.27
N VAL A 23 -15.62 -10.19 -3.28
CA VAL A 23 -16.38 -10.53 -4.49
C VAL A 23 -16.17 -9.47 -5.56
N VAL A 24 -16.25 -8.17 -5.23
CA VAL A 24 -16.04 -7.08 -6.18
C VAL A 24 -14.62 -7.12 -6.76
N LEU A 25 -13.60 -7.34 -5.93
CA LEU A 25 -12.21 -7.48 -6.41
C LEU A 25 -12.04 -8.69 -7.34
N ILE A 26 -12.56 -9.85 -6.95
CA ILE A 26 -12.44 -11.08 -7.74
C ILE A 26 -13.20 -10.95 -9.07
N VAL A 27 -14.45 -10.47 -9.03
CA VAL A 27 -15.26 -10.26 -10.24
C VAL A 27 -14.62 -9.21 -11.14
N GLY A 28 -14.10 -8.12 -10.57
CA GLY A 28 -13.38 -7.10 -11.31
C GLY A 28 -12.12 -7.64 -11.99
N MET A 29 -11.32 -8.45 -11.28
CA MET A 29 -10.15 -9.11 -11.87
C MET A 29 -10.54 -10.07 -12.99
N LEU A 30 -11.54 -10.93 -12.76
CA LEU A 30 -12.03 -11.87 -13.77
C LEU A 30 -12.57 -11.14 -15.00
N ALA A 31 -13.30 -10.04 -14.80
CA ALA A 31 -13.78 -9.20 -15.90
C ALA A 31 -12.61 -8.66 -16.73
N VAL A 32 -11.56 -8.12 -16.12
CA VAL A 32 -10.38 -7.62 -16.84
C VAL A 32 -9.69 -8.74 -17.63
N VAL A 33 -9.51 -9.92 -17.03
CA VAL A 33 -8.89 -11.07 -17.71
C VAL A 33 -9.74 -11.54 -18.89
N VAL A 34 -11.05 -11.66 -18.72
CA VAL A 34 -11.98 -12.07 -19.78
C VAL A 34 -12.02 -11.04 -20.91
N LEU A 35 -12.10 -9.75 -20.58
CA LEU A 35 -12.12 -8.68 -21.58
C LEU A 35 -10.79 -8.57 -22.35
N HIS A 36 -9.66 -8.84 -21.71
CA HIS A 36 -8.37 -8.90 -22.39
C HIS A 36 -8.24 -10.13 -23.31
N ALA A 37 -8.85 -11.27 -22.94
CA ALA A 37 -8.84 -12.48 -23.75
C ALA A 37 -9.74 -12.42 -25.00
N LEU A 38 -10.57 -11.38 -25.15
CA LEU A 38 -11.35 -11.15 -26.36
C LEU A 38 -10.44 -10.82 -27.55
N PRO A 39 -10.84 -11.13 -28.80
CA PRO A 39 -10.07 -10.77 -29.98
C PRO A 39 -9.76 -9.26 -30.04
N PRO A 40 -8.58 -8.83 -30.51
CA PRO A 40 -8.19 -7.41 -30.55
C PRO A 40 -9.18 -6.50 -31.30
N ASP A 41 -9.89 -7.05 -32.29
CA ASP A 41 -10.88 -6.33 -33.10
C ASP A 41 -12.21 -6.09 -32.37
N HIS A 42 -12.40 -6.71 -31.20
CA HIS A 42 -13.64 -6.61 -30.44
C HIS A 42 -13.72 -5.28 -29.69
N ALA A 43 -14.88 -4.61 -29.73
CA ALA A 43 -15.08 -3.28 -29.15
C ALA A 43 -14.81 -3.16 -27.64
N TRP A 44 -14.83 -4.29 -26.92
CA TRP A 44 -14.55 -4.36 -25.47
C TRP A 44 -13.19 -5.00 -25.14
N HIS A 45 -12.34 -5.23 -26.14
CA HIS A 45 -10.99 -5.74 -25.89
C HIS A 45 -10.19 -4.71 -25.08
N LEU A 46 -9.57 -5.17 -23.99
CA LEU A 46 -8.66 -4.34 -23.20
C LEU A 46 -7.24 -4.53 -23.71
N ASN A 47 -6.64 -3.46 -24.23
CA ASN A 47 -5.23 -3.46 -24.59
C ASN A 47 -4.35 -3.75 -23.35
N GLY A 48 -3.24 -4.47 -23.53
CA GLY A 48 -2.25 -4.73 -22.49
C GLY A 48 -1.80 -3.49 -21.70
N SER A 49 -1.71 -2.31 -22.33
CA SER A 49 -1.40 -1.07 -21.60
C SER A 49 -2.45 -0.72 -20.53
N VAL A 50 -3.73 -0.97 -20.81
CA VAL A 50 -4.83 -0.76 -19.84
C VAL A 50 -4.73 -1.80 -18.73
N VAL A 51 -4.40 -3.05 -19.04
CA VAL A 51 -4.21 -4.11 -18.04
C VAL A 51 -3.06 -3.77 -17.09
N SER A 52 -1.90 -3.33 -17.62
CA SER A 52 -0.77 -2.86 -16.81
C SER A 52 -1.12 -1.64 -15.96
N LEU A 53 -1.93 -0.71 -16.49
CA LEU A 53 -2.40 0.45 -15.73
C LEU A 53 -3.31 0.04 -14.56
N LEU A 54 -4.25 -0.89 -14.79
CA LEU A 54 -5.11 -1.41 -13.74
C LEU A 54 -4.32 -2.20 -12.71
N GLY A 55 -3.32 -2.97 -13.13
CA GLY A 55 -2.41 -3.68 -12.23
C GLY A 55 -1.62 -2.71 -11.35
N LYS A 56 -1.13 -1.60 -11.92
CA LYS A 56 -0.51 -0.50 -11.17
C LYS A 56 -1.46 0.04 -10.09
N TYR A 57 -2.75 0.25 -10.39
CA TYR A 57 -3.72 0.67 -9.37
C TYR A 57 -3.91 -0.37 -8.26
N LEU A 58 -3.87 -1.67 -8.56
CA LEU A 58 -3.90 -2.72 -7.54
C LEU A 58 -2.67 -2.65 -6.62
N THR A 59 -1.49 -2.33 -7.14
CA THR A 59 -0.30 -2.13 -6.28
C THR A 59 -0.45 -0.92 -5.37
N TYR A 60 -1.06 0.17 -5.84
CA TYR A 60 -1.37 1.34 -5.01
C TYR A 60 -2.47 1.08 -3.97
N MET A 61 -3.45 0.24 -4.30
CA MET A 61 -4.42 -0.27 -3.33
C MET A 61 -3.73 -1.04 -2.20
N LEU A 62 -2.75 -1.90 -2.52
CA LEU A 62 -1.96 -2.64 -1.54
C LEU A 62 -1.17 -1.69 -0.62
N LEU A 63 -0.58 -0.64 -1.19
CA LEU A 63 0.11 0.41 -0.43
C LEU A 63 -0.85 1.20 0.48
N ALA A 64 -2.06 1.51 0.01
CA ALA A 64 -3.08 2.16 0.81
C ALA A 64 -3.55 1.30 1.99
N LEU A 65 -3.67 -0.02 1.81
CA LEU A 65 -3.97 -0.96 2.91
C LEU A 65 -2.89 -0.93 3.99
N ALA A 66 -1.61 -0.86 3.60
CA ALA A 66 -0.52 -0.72 4.56
C ALA A 66 -0.70 0.56 5.40
N VAL A 67 -0.89 1.71 4.74
CA VAL A 67 -1.07 2.98 5.44
C VAL A 67 -2.33 3.01 6.30
N ASP A 68 -3.44 2.43 5.86
CA ASP A 68 -4.67 2.36 6.68
C ASP A 68 -4.49 1.48 7.91
N LEU A 69 -3.71 0.40 7.82
CA LEU A 69 -3.43 -0.47 8.97
C LEU A 69 -2.75 0.30 10.11
N ILE A 70 -1.73 1.12 9.80
CA ILE A 70 -1.02 1.91 10.81
C ILE A 70 -1.76 3.20 11.20
N TRP A 71 -2.22 3.99 10.23
CA TRP A 71 -2.81 5.28 10.52
C TRP A 71 -4.27 5.16 10.92
N GLY A 72 -5.03 4.34 10.21
CA GLY A 72 -6.43 4.06 10.49
C GLY A 72 -6.61 3.37 11.84
N TYR A 73 -6.05 2.16 12.01
CA TYR A 73 -6.30 1.33 13.19
C TYR A 73 -5.42 1.64 14.39
N LEU A 74 -4.11 1.88 14.19
CA LEU A 74 -3.18 2.19 15.28
C LEU A 74 -3.09 3.69 15.58
N GLY A 75 -3.54 4.57 14.69
CA GLY A 75 -3.60 6.01 14.93
C GLY A 75 -2.33 6.79 14.66
N ILE A 76 -1.30 6.14 14.12
CA ILE A 76 0.00 6.79 13.90
C ILE A 76 0.12 7.16 12.43
N LEU A 77 0.16 8.46 12.16
CA LEU A 77 0.37 8.95 10.82
C LEU A 77 1.85 8.82 10.45
N SER A 78 2.15 7.97 9.48
CA SER A 78 3.49 7.83 8.91
C SER A 78 3.51 8.39 7.50
N LEU A 79 4.24 9.49 7.31
CA LEU A 79 4.48 10.11 6.00
C LEU A 79 5.74 9.54 5.34
N GLY A 80 6.09 8.29 5.64
CA GLY A 80 7.25 7.63 5.07
C GLY A 80 7.02 6.29 4.38
N HIS A 81 5.77 5.90 4.14
CA HIS A 81 5.46 4.60 3.50
C HIS A 81 5.97 4.49 2.07
N GLY A 82 6.16 5.62 1.37
CA GLY A 82 6.82 5.65 0.06
C GLY A 82 8.24 5.09 0.10
N ALA A 83 8.96 5.20 1.21
CA ALA A 83 10.29 4.60 1.34
C ALA A 83 10.24 3.07 1.42
N PHE A 84 9.30 2.51 2.18
CA PHE A 84 9.14 1.05 2.26
C PHE A 84 8.68 0.47 0.93
N PHE A 85 7.79 1.17 0.24
CA PHE A 85 7.40 0.87 -1.13
C PHE A 85 8.59 0.88 -2.08
N ALA A 86 9.37 1.97 -2.07
CA ALA A 86 10.54 2.09 -2.92
C ALA A 86 11.58 0.99 -2.62
N LEU A 87 11.84 0.64 -1.36
CA LEU A 87 12.79 -0.44 -1.01
C LEU A 87 12.38 -1.79 -1.58
N GLY A 88 11.11 -2.17 -1.49
CA GLY A 88 10.63 -3.41 -2.11
C GLY A 88 10.70 -3.35 -3.64
N GLY A 89 10.42 -2.19 -4.22
CA GLY A 89 10.59 -1.93 -5.64
C GLY A 89 12.05 -2.04 -6.10
N TYR A 90 13.00 -1.49 -5.35
CA TYR A 90 14.43 -1.59 -5.62
C TYR A 90 14.94 -3.03 -5.47
N ALA A 91 14.45 -3.80 -4.49
CA ALA A 91 14.78 -5.22 -4.37
C ALA A 91 14.36 -6.01 -5.63
N MET A 92 13.15 -5.76 -6.15
CA MET A 92 12.72 -6.36 -7.41
C MET A 92 13.49 -5.80 -8.62
N GLY A 93 13.72 -4.49 -8.67
CA GLY A 93 14.45 -3.83 -9.75
C GLY A 93 15.89 -4.31 -9.88
N LEU A 94 16.57 -4.60 -8.76
CA LEU A 94 17.90 -5.21 -8.78
C LEU A 94 17.86 -6.62 -9.35
N TYR A 95 16.88 -7.43 -8.94
CA TYR A 95 16.70 -8.77 -9.53
C TYR A 95 16.50 -8.69 -11.04
N LEU A 96 15.62 -7.81 -11.53
CA LEU A 96 15.37 -7.65 -12.97
C LEU A 96 16.60 -7.14 -13.73
N THR A 97 17.36 -6.22 -13.13
CA THR A 97 18.62 -5.73 -13.71
C THR A 97 19.67 -6.85 -13.79
N ALA A 98 19.75 -7.70 -12.76
CA ALA A 98 20.70 -8.80 -12.69
C ALA A 98 20.55 -9.81 -13.83
N GLN A 99 19.34 -9.94 -14.39
CA GLN A 99 19.08 -10.85 -15.51
C GLN A 99 19.66 -10.36 -16.84
N GLN A 100 20.05 -9.09 -16.93
CA GLN A 100 20.54 -8.48 -18.16
C GLN A 100 21.99 -8.00 -18.05
N ALA A 101 22.37 -7.52 -16.87
CA ALA A 101 23.68 -6.95 -16.63
C ALA A 101 24.22 -7.40 -15.26
N PRO A 102 25.55 -7.62 -15.15
CA PRO A 102 26.16 -7.92 -13.87
C PRO A 102 25.99 -6.74 -12.90
N LEU A 103 25.52 -7.05 -11.69
CA LEU A 103 25.40 -6.08 -10.61
C LEU A 103 26.74 -5.86 -9.90
N ALA A 104 26.78 -4.84 -9.02
CA ALA A 104 27.91 -4.68 -8.10
C ALA A 104 28.08 -5.93 -7.20
N PRO A 105 29.31 -6.26 -6.75
CA PRO A 105 29.56 -7.52 -6.03
C PRO A 105 28.67 -7.75 -4.80
N TRP A 106 28.38 -6.69 -4.05
CA TRP A 106 27.53 -6.77 -2.86
C TRP A 106 26.04 -6.94 -3.19
N GLN A 107 25.63 -6.62 -4.43
CA GLN A 107 24.25 -6.76 -4.92
C GLN A 107 24.04 -8.08 -5.68
N ALA A 108 25.11 -8.78 -6.08
CA ALA A 108 25.04 -9.98 -6.92
C ALA A 108 24.13 -11.07 -6.34
N VAL A 109 24.00 -11.14 -5.02
CA VAL A 109 23.10 -12.09 -4.34
C VAL A 109 21.61 -11.87 -4.70
N MET A 110 21.24 -10.66 -5.16
CA MET A 110 19.90 -10.33 -5.65
C MET A 110 19.56 -10.98 -7.00
N ALA A 111 20.54 -11.56 -7.72
CA ALA A 111 20.28 -12.30 -8.96
C ALA A 111 19.45 -13.58 -8.70
N HIS A 112 19.50 -14.11 -7.48
CA HIS A 112 18.72 -15.28 -7.11
C HIS A 112 17.31 -14.87 -6.69
N PHE A 113 16.29 -15.30 -7.45
CA PHE A 113 14.89 -14.95 -7.18
C PHE A 113 14.43 -15.19 -5.74
N PRO A 114 14.75 -16.32 -5.07
CA PRO A 114 14.34 -16.51 -3.67
C PRO A 114 14.91 -15.46 -2.72
N VAL A 115 16.15 -15.02 -2.98
CA VAL A 115 16.81 -13.99 -2.18
C VAL A 115 16.15 -12.63 -2.43
N ALA A 116 15.87 -12.30 -3.70
CA ALA A 116 15.15 -11.08 -4.05
C ALA A 116 13.74 -11.06 -3.42
N ALA A 117 13.00 -12.17 -3.52
CA ALA A 117 11.66 -12.30 -2.92
C ALA A 117 11.69 -12.15 -1.39
N LEU A 118 12.72 -12.69 -0.72
CA LEU A 118 12.92 -12.45 0.71
C LEU A 118 13.29 -10.98 0.98
N ALA A 119 14.16 -10.37 0.18
CA ALA A 119 14.58 -8.98 0.33
C ALA A 119 13.40 -7.99 0.17
N VAL A 120 12.44 -8.29 -0.71
CA VAL A 120 11.20 -7.49 -0.89
C VAL A 120 10.44 -7.30 0.43
N ILE A 121 10.44 -8.31 1.30
CA ILE A 121 9.76 -8.27 2.60
C ILE A 121 10.72 -7.82 3.71
N LEU A 122 11.91 -8.42 3.73
CA LEU A 122 12.87 -8.23 4.82
C LEU A 122 13.53 -6.85 4.79
N ALA A 123 13.88 -6.29 3.64
CA ALA A 123 14.52 -4.97 3.59
C ALA A 123 13.62 -3.84 4.17
N PRO A 124 12.36 -3.66 3.73
CA PRO A 124 11.48 -2.68 4.35
C PRO A 124 11.09 -3.07 5.77
N GLY A 125 10.90 -4.37 6.06
CA GLY A 125 10.57 -4.86 7.40
C GLY A 125 11.68 -4.59 8.43
N LEU A 126 12.94 -4.85 8.08
CA LEU A 126 14.12 -4.61 8.92
C LEU A 126 14.36 -3.11 9.11
N LEU A 127 14.22 -2.31 8.05
CA LEU A 127 14.30 -0.86 8.19
C LEU A 127 13.22 -0.34 9.15
N ALA A 128 11.97 -0.77 8.97
CA ALA A 128 10.86 -0.42 9.85
C ALA A 128 11.06 -0.92 11.28
N LEU A 129 11.70 -2.09 11.45
CA LEU A 129 12.03 -2.65 12.75
C LEU A 129 13.05 -1.76 13.47
N VAL A 130 14.18 -1.47 12.84
CA VAL A 130 15.25 -0.66 13.43
C VAL A 130 14.76 0.76 13.70
N PHE A 131 14.18 1.40 12.69
CA PHE A 131 13.69 2.77 12.78
C PHE A 131 12.52 2.89 13.76
N GLY A 132 11.54 2.00 13.65
CA GLY A 132 10.38 1.96 14.54
C GLY A 132 10.78 1.66 15.99
N TRP A 133 11.74 0.77 16.21
CA TRP A 133 12.23 0.46 17.55
C TRP A 133 12.86 1.70 18.19
N LEU A 134 13.73 2.43 17.45
CA LEU A 134 14.32 3.68 17.93
C LEU A 134 13.25 4.75 18.22
N ALA A 135 12.31 4.96 17.30
CA ALA A 135 11.29 5.98 17.42
C ALA A 135 10.29 5.69 18.55
N PHE A 136 9.78 4.46 18.64
CA PHE A 136 8.77 4.09 19.65
C PHE A 136 9.37 3.87 21.03
N ARG A 137 10.62 3.39 21.15
CA ARG A 137 11.34 3.34 22.43
C ARG A 137 11.52 4.73 23.03
N SER A 138 11.81 5.72 22.20
CA SER A 138 11.92 7.13 22.59
C SER A 138 10.56 7.82 22.78
N ARG A 139 9.45 7.07 22.66
CA ARG A 139 8.07 7.54 22.87
C ARG A 139 7.69 8.73 21.98
N VAL A 140 8.21 8.76 20.76
CA VAL A 140 7.79 9.74 19.75
C VAL A 140 6.30 9.54 19.45
N THR A 141 5.53 10.62 19.53
CA THR A 141 4.06 10.60 19.34
C THR A 141 3.60 11.67 18.34
N GLY A 142 2.43 11.40 17.74
CA GLY A 142 1.73 12.36 16.87
C GLY A 142 2.56 12.83 15.69
N VAL A 143 2.51 14.16 15.46
CA VAL A 143 3.11 14.83 14.30
C VAL A 143 4.63 14.63 14.24
N TYR A 144 5.31 14.54 15.39
CA TYR A 144 6.76 14.30 15.42
C TYR A 144 7.13 13.00 14.71
N PHE A 145 6.35 11.93 14.87
CA PHE A 145 6.61 10.68 14.16
C PHE A 145 6.47 10.87 12.65
N SER A 146 5.45 11.61 12.19
CA SER A 146 5.26 11.93 10.78
C SER A 146 6.46 12.68 10.20
N ILE A 147 6.93 13.72 10.89
CA ILE A 147 8.11 14.52 10.48
C ILE A 147 9.36 13.65 10.37
N ILE A 148 9.65 12.82 11.38
CA ILE A 148 10.84 11.96 11.35
C ILE A 148 10.73 10.91 10.23
N THR A 149 9.54 10.31 10.00
CA THR A 149 9.36 9.38 8.87
C THR A 149 9.55 10.05 7.52
N GLN A 150 9.17 11.32 7.39
CA GLN A 150 9.39 12.10 6.18
C GLN A 150 10.87 12.43 5.97
N ALA A 151 11.59 12.76 7.05
CA ALA A 151 13.03 12.94 7.01
C ALA A 151 13.76 11.64 6.60
N LEU A 152 13.30 10.48 7.09
CA LEU A 152 13.83 9.18 6.68
C LEU A 152 13.68 8.96 5.17
N THR A 153 12.52 9.24 4.59
CA THR A 153 12.35 9.03 3.14
C THR A 153 13.21 9.98 2.32
N PHE A 154 13.35 11.22 2.77
CA PHE A 154 14.24 12.18 2.12
C PHE A 154 15.71 11.76 2.22
N ALA A 155 16.15 11.26 3.38
CA ALA A 155 17.50 10.71 3.55
C ALA A 155 17.77 9.51 2.63
N LEU A 156 16.80 8.59 2.52
CA LEU A 156 16.90 7.45 1.60
C LEU A 156 16.89 7.89 0.13
N MET A 157 16.06 8.86 -0.23
CA MET A 157 16.06 9.45 -1.57
C MET A 157 17.44 9.99 -1.93
N LEU A 158 18.07 10.76 -1.04
CA LEU A 158 19.41 11.30 -1.25
C LEU A 158 20.47 10.19 -1.32
N ALA A 159 20.39 9.17 -0.47
CA ALA A 159 21.31 8.04 -0.48
C ALA A 159 21.24 7.25 -1.80
N PHE A 160 20.04 6.94 -2.27
CA PHE A 160 19.83 6.20 -3.53
C PHE A 160 20.12 7.04 -4.78
N ASN A 161 20.09 8.36 -4.67
CA ASN A 161 20.51 9.26 -5.74
C ASN A 161 22.03 9.24 -5.96
N ARG A 162 22.83 8.80 -4.97
CA ARG A 162 24.28 8.67 -5.12
C ARG A 162 24.63 7.47 -6.01
N ASN A 163 25.46 7.71 -7.03
CA ASN A 163 25.94 6.65 -7.92
C ASN A 163 26.80 5.60 -7.21
N GLU A 164 27.45 5.93 -6.09
CA GLU A 164 28.29 5.02 -5.31
C GLU A 164 27.53 3.79 -4.80
N MET A 165 26.21 3.91 -4.59
CA MET A 165 25.37 2.80 -4.16
C MET A 165 25.05 1.83 -5.30
N ALA A 166 25.47 2.08 -6.55
CA ALA A 166 25.16 1.26 -7.72
C ALA A 166 23.65 0.95 -7.87
N MET A 167 22.77 1.87 -7.47
CA MET A 167 21.30 1.74 -7.52
C MET A 167 20.69 2.50 -8.73
N GLY A 168 21.49 2.76 -9.77
CA GLY A 168 21.07 3.55 -10.94
C GLY A 168 21.07 5.08 -10.73
N GLY A 169 21.42 5.57 -9.53
CA GLY A 169 21.56 7.00 -9.26
C GLY A 169 20.28 7.80 -9.53
N SER A 170 20.41 9.00 -10.10
CA SER A 170 19.26 9.84 -10.46
C SER A 170 18.38 9.24 -11.56
N THR A 171 18.94 8.41 -12.45
CA THR A 171 18.21 7.75 -13.54
C THR A 171 17.34 6.61 -13.03
N GLY A 172 17.79 5.92 -11.98
CA GLY A 172 17.14 4.72 -11.47
C GLY A 172 17.43 3.47 -12.29
N LEU A 173 16.72 2.38 -11.96
CA LEU A 173 16.79 1.10 -12.65
C LEU A 173 15.66 1.03 -13.68
N THR A 174 16.01 0.70 -14.92
CA THR A 174 15.12 0.72 -16.10
C THR A 174 15.49 -0.39 -17.05
N ARG A 175 14.70 -0.54 -18.13
CA ARG A 175 14.88 -1.55 -19.18
C ARG A 175 14.83 -2.94 -18.55
N PHE A 176 13.63 -3.36 -18.17
CA PHE A 176 13.40 -4.69 -17.65
C PHE A 176 12.85 -5.57 -18.77
N ASP A 177 13.65 -6.55 -19.22
CA ASP A 177 13.31 -7.36 -20.39
C ASP A 177 12.64 -8.68 -19.99
N GLU A 178 13.10 -9.32 -18.92
CA GLU A 178 12.63 -10.64 -18.48
C GLU A 178 12.39 -10.72 -16.97
N LEU A 179 11.39 -11.51 -16.60
CA LEU A 179 11.10 -11.92 -15.21
C LEU A 179 10.89 -13.42 -15.21
N LEU A 180 11.70 -14.14 -14.43
CA LEU A 180 11.65 -15.61 -14.32
C LEU A 180 11.80 -16.34 -15.67
N GLY A 181 12.55 -15.76 -16.63
CA GLY A 181 12.75 -16.33 -17.97
C GLY A 181 11.61 -16.09 -18.96
N PHE A 182 10.64 -15.23 -18.60
CA PHE A 182 9.57 -14.80 -19.50
C PHE A 182 9.73 -13.31 -19.83
N ALA A 183 9.52 -12.96 -21.10
CA ALA A 183 9.57 -11.58 -21.55
C ALA A 183 8.51 -10.71 -20.85
N LEU A 184 8.92 -9.58 -20.28
CA LEU A 184 8.04 -8.64 -19.58
C LEU A 184 6.99 -8.03 -20.50
N ALA A 185 7.36 -7.78 -21.76
CA ALA A 185 6.48 -7.27 -22.80
C ALA A 185 5.47 -8.31 -23.32
N GLY A 186 5.56 -9.57 -22.88
CA GLY A 186 4.61 -10.61 -23.28
C GLY A 186 3.22 -10.37 -22.70
N GLU A 187 2.18 -10.60 -23.52
CA GLU A 187 0.77 -10.48 -23.10
C GLU A 187 0.48 -11.36 -21.87
N GLY A 188 1.01 -12.59 -21.85
CA GLY A 188 0.88 -13.51 -20.72
C GLY A 188 1.48 -12.96 -19.42
N MET A 189 2.63 -12.28 -19.48
CA MET A 189 3.27 -11.69 -18.30
C MET A 189 2.49 -10.48 -17.77
N THR A 190 1.95 -9.66 -18.68
CA THR A 190 1.08 -8.53 -18.32
C THR A 190 -0.13 -9.00 -17.50
N VAL A 191 -0.80 -10.06 -17.96
CA VAL A 191 -1.92 -10.67 -17.24
C VAL A 191 -1.45 -11.33 -15.93
N ALA A 192 -0.31 -12.02 -15.94
CA ALA A 192 0.23 -12.66 -14.74
C ALA A 192 0.55 -11.65 -13.63
N LEU A 193 1.17 -10.51 -13.97
CA LEU A 193 1.46 -9.43 -13.03
C LEU A 193 0.19 -8.76 -12.50
N PHE A 194 -0.81 -8.56 -13.36
CA PHE A 194 -2.13 -8.06 -12.95
C PHE A 194 -2.80 -9.01 -11.95
N VAL A 195 -2.84 -10.31 -12.26
CA VAL A 195 -3.44 -11.33 -11.39
C VAL A 195 -2.66 -11.45 -10.08
N ALA A 196 -1.32 -11.48 -10.14
CA ALA A 196 -0.47 -11.52 -8.95
C ALA A 196 -0.71 -10.32 -8.03
N SER A 197 -0.87 -9.11 -8.61
CA SER A 197 -1.20 -7.89 -7.86
C SER A 197 -2.55 -7.98 -7.18
N GLY A 198 -3.57 -8.47 -7.88
CA GLY A 198 -4.90 -8.64 -7.31
C GLY A 198 -4.97 -9.70 -6.22
N VAL A 199 -4.27 -10.83 -6.41
CA VAL A 199 -4.10 -11.86 -5.36
C VAL A 199 -3.38 -11.27 -4.15
N ALA A 200 -2.32 -10.49 -4.34
CA ALA A 200 -1.61 -9.82 -3.24
C ALA A 200 -2.52 -8.85 -2.47
N VAL A 201 -3.35 -8.06 -3.17
CA VAL A 201 -4.37 -7.20 -2.54
C VAL A 201 -5.35 -8.01 -1.71
N LEU A 202 -5.87 -9.13 -2.25
CA LEU A 202 -6.78 -10.01 -1.51
C LEU A 202 -6.10 -10.58 -0.27
N LEU A 203 -4.91 -11.16 -0.40
CA LEU A 203 -4.16 -11.74 0.72
C LEU A 203 -3.86 -10.70 1.80
N ALA A 204 -3.42 -9.50 1.43
CA ALA A 204 -3.17 -8.43 2.37
C ALA A 204 -4.46 -7.89 3.00
N PHE A 205 -5.56 -7.78 2.25
CA PHE A 205 -6.86 -7.38 2.79
C PHE A 205 -7.33 -8.36 3.87
N TRP A 206 -7.27 -9.66 3.58
CA TRP A 206 -7.63 -10.71 4.54
C TRP A 206 -6.66 -10.75 5.72
N GLY A 207 -5.35 -10.58 5.49
CA GLY A 207 -4.33 -10.48 6.53
C GLY A 207 -4.57 -9.30 7.47
N CYS A 208 -4.77 -8.09 6.93
CA CYS A 208 -5.11 -6.89 7.69
C CYS A 208 -6.43 -7.09 8.46
N LYS A 209 -7.42 -7.75 7.87
CA LYS A 209 -8.69 -8.02 8.55
C LYS A 209 -8.55 -9.02 9.71
N ALA A 210 -7.73 -10.05 9.53
CA ALA A 210 -7.39 -10.99 10.59
C ALA A 210 -6.65 -10.28 11.74
N VAL A 211 -5.69 -9.42 11.43
CA VAL A 211 -4.93 -8.64 12.42
C VAL A 211 -5.84 -7.67 13.19
N THR A 212 -6.67 -6.90 12.50
CA THR A 212 -7.55 -5.88 13.12
C THR A 212 -8.65 -6.49 13.98
N ARG A 213 -9.10 -7.72 13.68
CA ARG A 213 -10.07 -8.46 14.52
C ARG A 213 -9.43 -9.28 15.65
N SER A 214 -8.13 -9.50 15.59
CA SER A 214 -7.40 -10.23 16.63
C SER A 214 -7.35 -9.47 17.96
N ARG A 215 -6.78 -10.10 19.00
CA ARG A 215 -6.46 -9.42 20.26
C ARG A 215 -5.52 -8.23 20.04
N LEU A 216 -4.56 -8.37 19.12
CA LEU A 216 -3.62 -7.30 18.77
C LEU A 216 -4.37 -6.10 18.18
N GLY A 217 -5.30 -6.31 17.26
CA GLY A 217 -6.11 -5.24 16.66
C GLY A 217 -6.94 -4.46 17.68
N ARG A 218 -7.53 -5.14 18.67
CA ARG A 218 -8.22 -4.47 19.78
C ARG A 218 -7.30 -3.58 20.61
N VAL A 219 -6.09 -4.05 20.90
CA VAL A 219 -5.07 -3.26 21.62
C VAL A 219 -4.57 -2.09 20.75
N CYS A 220 -4.49 -2.25 19.43
CA CYS A 220 -4.13 -1.17 18.51
C CYS A 220 -5.16 -0.03 18.55
N MET A 221 -6.46 -0.37 18.44
CA MET A 221 -7.52 0.62 18.52
C MET A 221 -7.56 1.30 19.90
N ALA A 222 -7.39 0.53 20.98
CA ALA A 222 -7.28 1.11 22.32
C ALA A 222 -6.05 2.03 22.47
N THR A 223 -4.93 1.68 21.83
CA THR A 223 -3.70 2.48 21.83
C THR A 223 -3.91 3.80 21.09
N ARG A 224 -4.61 3.75 19.95
CA ARG A 224 -4.99 4.93 19.17
C ARG A 224 -5.84 5.88 19.99
N ASP A 225 -6.83 5.35 20.69
CA ASP A 225 -7.85 6.17 21.36
C ASP A 225 -7.32 6.71 22.71
N ALA A 226 -6.56 5.92 23.47
CA ALA A 226 -5.99 6.33 24.75
C ALA A 226 -4.71 5.56 25.11
N GLU A 227 -3.58 5.92 24.50
CA GLU A 227 -2.26 5.32 24.74
C GLU A 227 -1.88 5.26 26.23
N ALA A 228 -2.10 6.35 26.99
CA ALA A 228 -1.80 6.39 28.42
C ALA A 228 -2.58 5.32 29.20
N ARG A 229 -3.87 5.14 28.90
CA ARG A 229 -4.75 4.16 29.55
C ARG A 229 -4.31 2.73 29.28
N VAL A 230 -3.96 2.42 28.03
CA VAL A 230 -3.46 1.09 27.64
C VAL A 230 -2.17 0.74 28.39
N ARG A 231 -1.29 1.73 28.57
CA ARG A 231 -0.07 1.58 29.37
C ARG A 231 -0.36 1.33 30.85
N PHE A 232 -1.32 2.05 31.44
CA PHE A 232 -1.73 1.83 32.84
C PHE A 232 -2.28 0.43 33.10
N ILE A 233 -2.94 -0.18 32.12
CA ILE A 233 -3.46 -1.56 32.19
C ILE A 233 -2.32 -2.61 32.04
N GLY A 234 -1.08 -2.18 31.75
CA GLY A 234 0.10 -3.03 31.70
C GLY A 234 0.56 -3.46 30.30
N TYR A 235 -0.09 -2.99 29.24
CA TYR A 235 0.35 -3.27 27.87
C TYR A 235 1.58 -2.43 27.50
N ARG A 236 2.58 -3.08 26.89
CA ARG A 236 3.75 -2.40 26.31
C ARG A 236 3.40 -1.85 24.93
N VAL A 237 2.86 -0.64 24.92
CA VAL A 237 2.38 0.06 23.71
C VAL A 237 3.44 0.11 22.60
N GLU A 238 4.71 0.28 22.95
CA GLU A 238 5.82 0.38 22.01
C GLU A 238 5.94 -0.87 21.13
N HIS A 239 5.71 -2.06 21.70
CA HIS A 239 5.82 -3.33 20.97
C HIS A 239 4.65 -3.51 20.01
N VAL A 240 3.45 -3.07 20.41
CA VAL A 240 2.25 -3.10 19.56
C VAL A 240 2.44 -2.16 18.37
N LYS A 241 2.93 -0.94 18.62
CA LYS A 241 3.23 0.03 17.57
C LYS A 241 4.28 -0.49 16.59
N LEU A 242 5.37 -1.05 17.12
CA LEU A 242 6.44 -1.62 16.32
C LEU A 242 5.96 -2.77 15.43
N ALA A 243 5.23 -3.73 16.00
CA ALA A 243 4.76 -4.90 15.25
C ALA A 243 3.85 -4.51 14.07
N VAL A 244 2.92 -3.58 14.27
CA VAL A 244 2.03 -3.10 13.21
C VAL A 244 2.78 -2.27 12.18
N PHE A 245 3.73 -1.42 12.62
CA PHE A 245 4.54 -0.63 11.70
C PHE A 245 5.40 -1.49 10.78
N VAL A 246 6.03 -2.52 11.34
CA VAL A 246 6.84 -3.49 10.58
C VAL A 246 5.96 -4.26 9.59
N LEU A 247 4.80 -4.75 10.02
CA LEU A 247 3.86 -5.44 9.15
C LEU A 247 3.38 -4.53 8.00
N SER A 248 3.06 -3.27 8.31
CA SER A 248 2.68 -2.27 7.32
C SER A 248 3.80 -2.04 6.29
N ALA A 249 5.04 -1.88 6.75
CA ALA A 249 6.19 -1.69 5.87
C ALA A 249 6.44 -2.90 4.95
N MET A 250 6.26 -4.13 5.45
CA MET A 250 6.35 -5.34 4.63
C MET A 250 5.30 -5.35 3.52
N ILE A 251 4.05 -5.00 3.83
CA ILE A 251 2.97 -4.91 2.83
C ILE A 251 3.29 -3.83 1.78
N ALA A 252 3.78 -2.67 2.21
CA ALA A 252 4.23 -1.60 1.31
C ALA A 252 5.39 -2.06 0.40
N GLY A 253 6.34 -2.84 0.94
CA GLY A 253 7.42 -3.45 0.17
C GLY A 253 6.93 -4.36 -0.95
N VAL A 254 6.00 -5.26 -0.64
CA VAL A 254 5.36 -6.15 -1.64
C VAL A 254 4.65 -5.34 -2.72
N ALA A 255 3.96 -4.26 -2.35
CA ALA A 255 3.35 -3.34 -3.30
C ALA A 255 4.38 -2.73 -4.28
N GLY A 256 5.52 -2.28 -3.76
CA GLY A 256 6.60 -1.75 -4.58
C GLY A 256 7.21 -2.80 -5.51
N ALA A 257 7.43 -4.01 -5.03
CA ALA A 257 7.99 -5.09 -5.82
C ALA A 257 7.09 -5.48 -7.00
N LEU A 258 5.77 -5.50 -6.81
CA LEU A 258 4.81 -5.78 -7.87
C LEU A 258 4.64 -4.59 -8.83
N TYR A 259 4.87 -3.36 -8.36
CA TYR A 259 4.76 -2.14 -9.15
C TYR A 259 5.87 -2.02 -10.21
N VAL A 260 7.11 -2.35 -9.85
CA VAL A 260 8.28 -2.10 -10.71
C VAL A 260 8.23 -2.82 -12.06
N PRO A 261 7.91 -4.13 -12.13
CA PRO A 261 7.76 -4.82 -13.41
C PRO A 261 6.66 -4.23 -14.31
N GLN A 262 5.62 -3.63 -13.72
CA GLN A 262 4.48 -3.09 -14.48
C GLN A 262 4.73 -1.69 -15.01
N VAL A 263 5.48 -0.87 -14.26
CA VAL A 263 5.82 0.49 -14.66
C VAL A 263 7.13 0.56 -15.47
N GLY A 264 7.99 -0.44 -15.33
CA GLY A 264 9.22 -0.56 -16.12
C GLY A 264 10.39 0.31 -15.62
N ILE A 265 10.21 1.02 -14.50
CA ILE A 265 11.22 1.90 -13.91
C ILE A 265 11.04 2.01 -12.39
N ILE A 266 12.17 2.10 -11.68
CA ILE A 266 12.23 2.56 -10.29
C ILE A 266 13.39 3.54 -10.12
N ASN A 267 13.11 4.70 -9.53
CA ASN A 267 14.08 5.77 -9.34
C ASN A 267 13.96 6.42 -7.95
N PRO A 268 14.94 7.24 -7.53
CA PRO A 268 14.94 7.79 -6.18
C PRO A 268 13.77 8.72 -5.87
N SER A 269 13.12 9.31 -6.89
CA SER A 269 11.95 10.18 -6.66
C SER A 269 10.73 9.41 -6.10
N THR A 270 10.73 8.08 -6.17
CA THR A 270 9.71 7.25 -5.50
C THR A 270 9.84 7.31 -3.96
N PHE A 271 11.03 7.63 -3.44
CA PHE A 271 11.23 7.93 -2.01
C PHE A 271 10.78 9.35 -1.63
N ALA A 272 10.39 10.20 -2.58
CA ALA A 272 10.06 11.58 -2.29
C ALA A 272 8.93 11.67 -1.24
N PRO A 273 9.08 12.55 -0.23
CA PRO A 273 8.03 12.83 0.75
C PRO A 273 6.64 13.05 0.16
N LEU A 274 6.57 13.74 -0.99
CA LEU A 274 5.33 14.04 -1.68
C LEU A 274 4.51 12.79 -2.02
N PHE A 275 5.17 11.72 -2.47
CA PHE A 275 4.48 10.46 -2.78
C PHE A 275 3.85 9.84 -1.53
N SER A 276 4.52 9.90 -0.38
CA SER A 276 3.94 9.41 0.89
C SER A 276 2.74 10.25 1.34
N ILE A 277 2.76 11.56 1.07
CA ILE A 277 1.60 12.45 1.35
C ILE A 277 0.43 12.05 0.45
N GLU A 278 0.66 11.81 -0.86
CA GLU A 278 -0.38 11.34 -1.78
C GLU A 278 -1.07 10.07 -1.26
N VAL A 279 -0.29 9.07 -0.80
CA VAL A 279 -0.84 7.82 -0.26
C VAL A 279 -1.75 8.08 0.94
N VAL A 280 -1.38 9.01 1.82
CA VAL A 280 -2.23 9.40 2.94
C VAL A 280 -3.52 10.07 2.47
N VAL A 281 -3.47 10.90 1.42
CA VAL A 281 -4.68 11.50 0.81
C VAL A 281 -5.61 10.40 0.29
N TRP A 282 -5.08 9.34 -0.32
CA TRP A 282 -5.89 8.21 -0.80
C TRP A 282 -6.67 7.56 0.33
N VAL A 283 -6.00 7.27 1.45
CA VAL A 283 -6.62 6.66 2.64
C VAL A 283 -7.59 7.64 3.31
N ALA A 284 -7.24 8.93 3.37
CA ALA A 284 -8.10 9.96 3.95
C ALA A 284 -9.43 10.09 3.19
N LEU A 285 -9.37 10.14 1.85
CA LEU A 285 -10.55 10.19 0.99
C LEU A 285 -11.41 8.93 1.18
N GLY A 286 -10.77 7.77 1.13
CA GLY A 286 -11.45 6.48 1.33
C GLY A 286 -12.14 6.35 2.67
N GLY A 287 -11.53 6.90 3.72
CA GLY A 287 -11.94 6.79 5.11
C GLY A 287 -10.93 5.98 5.91
N ARG A 288 -10.26 6.65 6.86
CA ARG A 288 -9.31 5.99 7.75
C ARG A 288 -10.01 4.97 8.67
N ALA A 289 -9.30 3.89 9.01
CA ALA A 289 -9.82 2.74 9.75
C ALA A 289 -10.92 1.96 9.00
N THR A 290 -10.92 2.05 7.67
CA THR A 290 -11.78 1.25 6.80
C THR A 290 -10.95 0.65 5.67
N LEU A 291 -10.58 -0.63 5.80
CA LEU A 291 -9.71 -1.29 4.82
C LEU A 291 -10.28 -1.22 3.40
N TYR A 292 -11.60 -1.40 3.22
CA TYR A 292 -12.24 -1.28 1.91
C TYR A 292 -12.30 0.17 1.41
N GLY A 293 -12.41 1.14 2.32
CA GLY A 293 -12.36 2.56 2.00
C GLY A 293 -10.99 2.94 1.45
N ALA A 294 -9.90 2.47 2.07
CA ALA A 294 -8.54 2.68 1.60
C ALA A 294 -8.31 2.16 0.17
N LEU A 295 -8.85 0.97 -0.16
CA LEU A 295 -8.82 0.41 -1.52
C LEU A 295 -9.53 1.32 -2.53
N LEU A 296 -10.76 1.74 -2.21
CA LEU A 296 -11.55 2.61 -3.08
C LEU A 296 -10.90 3.99 -3.24
N GLY A 297 -10.37 4.56 -2.16
CA GLY A 297 -9.67 5.84 -2.18
C GLY A 297 -8.43 5.79 -3.08
N ALA A 298 -7.62 4.72 -2.98
CA ALA A 298 -6.48 4.52 -3.84
C ALA A 298 -6.87 4.41 -5.32
N LEU A 299 -7.94 3.67 -5.63
CA LEU A 299 -8.43 3.55 -7.01
C LEU A 299 -8.91 4.88 -7.57
N VAL A 300 -9.80 5.56 -6.85
CA VAL A 300 -10.44 6.79 -7.32
C VAL A 300 -9.42 7.90 -7.50
N VAL A 301 -8.54 8.13 -6.52
CA VAL A 301 -7.56 9.20 -6.61
C VAL A 301 -6.53 8.92 -7.72
N ASN A 302 -6.07 7.68 -7.88
CA ASN A 302 -5.10 7.38 -8.93
C ASN A 302 -5.72 7.34 -10.33
N TYR A 303 -6.98 6.92 -10.46
CA TYR A 303 -7.72 7.06 -11.72
C TYR A 303 -7.86 8.55 -12.08
N LEU A 304 -8.30 9.37 -11.13
CA LEU A 304 -8.41 10.81 -11.29
C LEU A 304 -7.06 11.46 -11.63
N LYS A 305 -5.97 11.01 -10.98
CA LYS A 305 -4.60 11.41 -11.28
C LYS A 305 -4.28 11.14 -12.74
N THR A 306 -4.45 9.90 -13.20
CA THR A 306 -4.14 9.51 -14.59
C THR A 306 -4.91 10.34 -15.61
N VAL A 307 -6.22 10.54 -15.40
CA VAL A 307 -7.05 11.35 -16.31
C VAL A 307 -6.61 12.81 -16.32
N LEU A 308 -6.45 13.42 -15.13
CA LEU A 308 -6.09 14.84 -15.02
C LEU A 308 -4.67 15.13 -15.50
N THR A 309 -3.70 14.26 -15.19
CA THR A 309 -2.33 14.45 -15.70
C THR A 309 -2.25 14.28 -17.21
N GLY A 310 -3.24 13.64 -17.84
CA GLY A 310 -3.36 13.59 -19.30
C GLY A 310 -3.86 14.89 -19.94
N VAL A 311 -4.62 15.71 -19.21
CA VAL A 311 -5.24 16.95 -19.73
C VAL A 311 -4.51 18.21 -19.23
N MET A 312 -4.24 18.28 -17.92
CA MET A 312 -3.60 19.40 -17.22
C MET A 312 -2.61 18.91 -16.15
N PRO A 313 -1.35 18.61 -16.52
CA PRO A 313 -0.33 18.10 -15.59
C PRO A 313 -0.11 19.01 -14.37
N ASP A 314 -0.02 20.33 -14.57
CA ASP A 314 0.32 21.29 -13.51
C ASP A 314 -0.81 21.49 -12.49
N ALA A 315 -2.06 21.20 -12.89
CA ALA A 315 -3.23 21.36 -12.02
C ALA A 315 -3.36 20.25 -10.97
N TRP A 316 -2.69 19.10 -11.15
CA TRP A 316 -2.83 17.95 -10.27
C TRP A 316 -2.46 18.28 -8.82
N LEU A 317 -1.37 19.00 -8.59
CA LEU A 317 -0.91 19.36 -7.25
C LEU A 317 -1.91 20.27 -6.51
N PHE A 318 -2.51 21.22 -7.23
CA PHE A 318 -3.55 22.09 -6.68
C PHE A 318 -4.82 21.30 -6.35
N LEU A 319 -5.24 20.39 -7.24
CA LEU A 319 -6.40 19.54 -7.02
C LEU A 319 -6.18 18.55 -5.88
N LEU A 320 -4.99 17.97 -5.76
CA LEU A 320 -4.62 17.10 -4.65
C LEU A 320 -4.69 17.86 -3.31
N GLY A 321 -4.11 19.06 -3.25
CA GLY A 321 -4.17 19.92 -2.05
C GLY A 321 -5.59 20.33 -1.70
N GLY A 322 -6.38 20.75 -2.70
CA GLY A 322 -7.79 21.10 -2.52
C GLY A 322 -8.63 19.91 -2.06
N LEU A 323 -8.44 18.73 -2.68
CA LEU A 323 -9.11 17.49 -2.29
C LEU A 323 -8.79 17.13 -0.84
N PHE A 324 -7.52 17.26 -0.42
CA PHE A 324 -7.12 16.99 0.96
C PHE A 324 -7.81 17.93 1.95
N VAL A 325 -7.87 19.24 1.66
CA VAL A 325 -8.55 20.23 2.51
C VAL A 325 -10.05 19.93 2.58
N VAL A 326 -10.70 19.66 1.44
CA VAL A 326 -12.14 19.37 1.39
C VAL A 326 -12.47 18.11 2.18
N VAL A 327 -11.70 17.03 1.99
CA VAL A 327 -11.92 15.78 2.71
C VAL A 327 -11.72 15.96 4.20
N THR A 328 -10.64 16.65 4.62
CA THR A 328 -10.36 16.83 6.05
C THR A 328 -11.36 17.76 6.74
N MET A 329 -11.90 18.76 6.05
CA MET A 329 -12.86 19.72 6.60
C MET A 329 -14.30 19.21 6.58
N PHE A 330 -14.74 18.55 5.50
CA PHE A 330 -16.14 18.18 5.30
C PHE A 330 -16.43 16.68 5.43
N LEU A 331 -15.42 15.82 5.27
CA LEU A 331 -15.55 14.36 5.40
C LEU A 331 -14.49 13.79 6.39
N PRO A 332 -14.53 14.13 7.68
CA PRO A 332 -13.52 13.69 8.66
C PRO A 332 -13.46 12.17 8.88
N GLN A 333 -14.50 11.43 8.45
CA GLN A 333 -14.54 9.96 8.43
C GLN A 333 -14.35 9.36 7.02
N GLY A 334 -14.02 10.20 6.02
CA GLY A 334 -13.94 9.87 4.60
C GLY A 334 -15.27 9.43 3.99
N VAL A 335 -15.19 8.96 2.74
CA VAL A 335 -16.35 8.52 1.95
C VAL A 335 -17.04 7.30 2.59
N ALA A 336 -16.27 6.35 3.14
CA ALA A 336 -16.83 5.18 3.82
C ALA A 336 -17.65 5.56 5.07
N GLY A 337 -17.22 6.56 5.84
CA GLY A 337 -17.94 7.03 7.03
C GLY A 337 -19.27 7.70 6.67
N LEU A 338 -19.31 8.48 5.59
CA LEU A 338 -20.54 9.12 5.11
C LEU A 338 -21.59 8.07 4.70
N MET A 339 -21.17 7.03 3.95
CA MET A 339 -22.05 5.93 3.57
C MET A 339 -22.64 5.20 4.78
N ALA A 340 -21.84 4.99 5.84
CA ALA A 340 -22.31 4.37 7.08
C ALA A 340 -23.33 5.26 7.82
N HIS A 341 -23.10 6.58 7.87
CA HIS A 341 -24.04 7.53 8.50
C HIS A 341 -25.39 7.58 7.77
N LEU A 342 -25.37 7.61 6.43
CA LEU A 342 -26.58 7.62 5.60
C LEU A 342 -27.39 6.33 5.73
N ARG A 343 -26.72 5.17 5.83
CA ARG A 343 -27.40 3.88 6.09
C ARG A 343 -28.06 3.86 7.46
N ARG A 344 -27.38 4.29 8.51
CA ARG A 344 -27.98 4.39 9.87
C ARG A 344 -29.18 5.34 9.91
N ARG A 345 -29.13 6.46 9.20
CA ARG A 345 -30.30 7.36 9.13
C ARG A 345 -31.49 6.70 8.45
N ARG A 346 -31.28 5.95 7.36
CA ARG A 346 -32.36 5.22 6.66
C ARG A 346 -32.99 4.14 7.53
N GLU A 347 -32.21 3.43 8.34
CA GLU A 347 -32.71 2.40 9.27
C GLU A 347 -33.51 2.98 10.45
N VAL A 348 -33.32 4.26 10.80
CA VAL A 348 -34.08 4.93 11.86
C VAL A 348 -35.38 5.56 11.34
N THR A 349 -35.45 5.85 10.04
CA THR A 349 -36.64 6.43 9.39
C THR A 349 -37.58 5.39 8.75
N ALA A 350 -37.19 4.11 8.72
CA ALA A 350 -38.00 3.00 8.23
C ALA A 350 -38.58 2.20 9.41
#